data_AF-A0A0P1EYM1-F1
#
_entry.id   AF-A0A0P1EYM1-F1
#
_cell.length_a   1.000
_cell.length_b   1.000
_cell.length_c   1.000
_cell.angle_alpha   90.00
_cell.angle_beta   90.00
_cell.angle_gamma   90.00
#
_symmetry.space_group_name_H-M   'P 1'
#
loop_
_entity.id
_entity.type
_entity.pdbx_description
1 polymer ?
#
loop_
_entity_poly.entity_id
_entity_poly.type
_entity_poly.pdbx_seq_one_letter_code
_entity_poly.pdbx_strand_id
1 'polypeptide(L)'
;MRQPTTLARLYAWHRAALAGKAVPIHEGEPECGWFKTRMVKGGPFVPASISVKREVDENGELAGDERIVCEVNGERCDPAKAWLSICKNPISRVEYLDLQDLQRRHPEMAATHAPIRLRAGQIRP
;
A
#
# COMPACT_ATOMS: atom_id res chain seq x y z
N MET A 1 23.59 0.26 21.38
CA MET A 1 22.81 -0.75 20.66
C MET A 1 21.55 -0.09 20.10
N ARG A 2 21.37 -0.06 18.77
CA ARG A 2 20.18 0.51 18.12
C ARG A 2 19.22 -0.63 17.78
N GLN A 3 18.13 -0.73 18.54
CA GLN A 3 17.11 -1.73 18.28
C GLN A 3 16.22 -1.32 17.10
N PRO A 4 15.82 -2.27 16.23
CA PRO A 4 14.85 -2.01 15.17
C PRO A 4 13.52 -1.51 15.73
N THR A 5 12.83 -0.66 14.97
CA THR A 5 11.48 -0.25 15.36
C THR A 5 10.55 -1.47 15.33
N THR A 6 9.77 -1.63 16.40
CA THR A 6 8.86 -2.78 16.52
C THR A 6 7.74 -2.68 15.48
N LEU A 7 7.29 -3.83 14.97
CA LEU A 7 6.18 -3.88 14.01
C LEU A 7 4.90 -3.25 14.58
N ALA A 8 4.67 -3.40 15.89
CA ALA A 8 3.54 -2.78 16.57
C ALA A 8 3.57 -1.24 16.47
N ARG A 9 4.76 -0.64 16.60
CA ARG A 9 4.93 0.80 16.45
C ARG A 9 4.81 1.24 15.00
N LEU A 10 5.47 0.54 14.07
CA LEU A 10 5.43 0.87 12.64
C LEU A 10 4.00 0.87 12.08
N TYR A 11 3.20 -0.14 12.43
CA TYR A 11 1.83 -0.28 11.92
C TYR A 11 0.78 0.26 12.89
N ALA A 12 1.16 1.11 13.86
CA ALA A 12 0.21 1.65 14.84
C ALA A 12 -0.88 2.50 14.17
N TRP A 13 -0.48 3.40 13.27
CA TRP A 13 -1.38 4.24 12.50
C TRP A 13 -2.37 3.40 11.67
N HIS A 14 -1.85 2.43 10.91
CA HIS A 14 -2.68 1.59 10.03
C HIS A 14 -3.69 0.74 10.80
N ARG A 15 -3.29 0.17 11.94
CA ARG A 15 -4.21 -0.56 12.82
C ARG A 15 -5.29 0.34 13.41
N ALA A 16 -4.94 1.57 13.79
CA ALA A 16 -5.93 2.55 14.27
C ALA A 16 -6.91 2.96 13.17
N ALA A 17 -6.42 3.18 11.94
CA ALA A 17 -7.24 3.51 10.78
C ALA A 17 -8.22 2.38 10.43
N LEU A 18 -7.76 1.11 10.42
CA LEU A 18 -8.62 -0.05 10.21
C LEU A 18 -9.66 -0.24 11.32
N ALA A 19 -9.35 0.17 12.55
CA ALA A 19 -10.29 0.16 13.66
C ALA A 19 -11.33 1.31 13.59
N GLY A 20 -11.32 2.12 12.51
CA GLY A 20 -12.24 3.24 12.32
C GLY A 20 -11.95 4.44 13.23
N LYS A 21 -10.75 4.52 13.84
CA LYS A 21 -10.37 5.66 14.68
C LYS A 21 -10.04 6.86 13.80
N ALA A 22 -10.33 8.06 14.30
CA ALA A 22 -9.81 9.29 13.72
C ALA A 22 -8.28 9.31 13.89
N VAL A 23 -7.57 9.11 12.78
CA VAL A 23 -6.11 9.16 12.72
C VAL A 23 -5.67 10.43 11.98
N PRO A 24 -4.66 11.16 12.46
CA PRO A 24 -4.16 12.33 11.76
C PRO A 24 -3.46 11.91 10.46
N ILE A 25 -3.56 12.75 9.44
CA ILE A 25 -2.84 12.61 8.16
C ILE A 25 -2.01 13.88 7.99
N HIS A 26 -0.69 13.72 7.99
CA HIS A 26 0.26 14.81 7.80
C HIS A 26 0.95 14.67 6.45
N GLU A 27 1.04 15.76 5.70
CA GLU A 27 1.80 15.80 4.45
C GLU A 27 3.29 15.63 4.73
N GLY A 28 3.99 14.84 3.91
CA GLY A 28 5.42 14.56 4.11
C GLY A 28 5.74 13.53 5.19
N GLU A 29 4.75 13.07 5.96
CA GLU A 29 4.90 12.06 7.02
C GLU A 29 4.14 10.77 6.66
N PRO A 30 4.70 9.94 5.76
CA PRO A 30 4.08 8.69 5.35
C PRO A 30 4.08 7.66 6.48
N GLU A 31 2.92 7.03 6.71
CA GLU A 31 2.75 5.98 7.72
C GLU A 31 2.75 4.58 7.11
N CYS A 32 3.32 3.61 7.81
CA CYS A 32 3.39 2.23 7.30
C CYS A 32 2.02 1.54 7.33
N GLY A 33 1.74 0.75 6.29
CA GLY A 33 0.46 0.09 6.12
C GLY A 33 0.24 -0.50 4.74
N TRP A 34 -0.93 -1.11 4.59
CA TRP A 34 -1.45 -1.58 3.30
C TRP A 34 -2.64 -0.72 2.89
N PHE A 35 -2.67 -0.38 1.61
CA PHE A 35 -3.63 0.55 1.02
C PHE A 35 -4.09 0.04 -0.34
N LYS A 36 -5.18 0.61 -0.83
CA LYS A 36 -5.57 0.51 -2.24
C LYS A 36 -5.70 1.90 -2.86
N THR A 37 -5.35 2.02 -4.13
CA THR A 37 -5.56 3.26 -4.88
C THR A 37 -6.02 2.95 -6.29
N ARG A 38 -6.35 3.99 -7.07
CA ARG A 38 -6.66 3.86 -8.50
C ARG A 38 -5.66 4.72 -9.26
N MET A 39 -5.01 4.16 -10.27
CA MET A 39 -4.06 4.90 -11.11
C MET A 39 -4.74 5.93 -12.02
N VAL A 40 -6.02 5.69 -12.37
CA VAL A 40 -6.84 6.60 -13.16
C VAL A 40 -8.27 6.68 -12.63
N LYS A 41 -8.98 7.78 -12.92
CA LYS A 41 -10.39 7.94 -12.55
C LYS A 41 -11.24 6.84 -13.20
N GLY A 42 -11.95 6.06 -12.38
CA GLY A 42 -12.80 4.95 -12.85
C GLY A 42 -12.04 3.66 -13.18
N GLY A 43 -10.71 3.63 -12.99
CA GLY A 43 -9.91 2.42 -13.13
C GLY A 43 -10.09 1.43 -11.97
N PRO A 44 -9.55 0.20 -12.10
CA PRO A 44 -9.56 -0.78 -11.04
C PRO A 44 -8.73 -0.31 -9.83
N PHE A 45 -9.00 -0.88 -8.66
CA PHE A 45 -8.14 -0.70 -7.51
C PHE A 45 -6.85 -1.49 -7.70
N VAL A 46 -5.72 -0.86 -7.38
CA VAL A 46 -4.38 -1.45 -7.36
C VAL A 46 -3.86 -1.49 -5.92
N PRO A 47 -3.07 -2.50 -5.54
CA PRO A 47 -2.48 -2.60 -4.21
C PRO A 47 -1.38 -1.55 -4.06
N ALA A 48 -1.30 -0.96 -2.87
CA ALA A 48 -0.22 -0.08 -2.46
C ALA A 48 0.23 -0.42 -1.03
N SER A 49 1.51 -0.27 -0.74
CA SER A 49 2.06 -0.53 0.59
C SER A 49 3.18 0.44 0.93
N ILE A 50 3.20 0.87 2.19
CA ILE A 50 4.33 1.57 2.80
C ILE A 50 4.89 0.66 3.87
N SER A 51 6.19 0.36 3.79
CA SER A 51 6.89 -0.51 4.73
C SER A 51 8.28 0.02 5.06
N VAL A 52 8.94 -0.57 6.05
CA VAL A 52 10.32 -0.22 6.42
C VAL A 52 11.28 -1.27 5.86
N LYS A 53 12.23 -0.81 5.07
CA LYS A 53 13.44 -1.57 4.74
C LYS A 53 14.47 -1.33 5.84
N ARG A 54 14.97 -2.41 6.42
CA ARG A 54 16.03 -2.39 7.43
C ARG A 54 17.09 -3.43 7.11
N GLU A 55 18.32 -3.09 7.40
CA GLU A 55 19.47 -4.00 7.34
C GLU A 55 19.84 -4.33 8.77
N VAL A 56 19.84 -5.64 9.09
CA VAL A 56 20.18 -6.14 10.42
C VAL A 56 21.43 -7.00 10.33
N ASP A 57 22.27 -6.95 11.36
CA ASP A 57 23.45 -7.80 11.47
C ASP A 57 23.10 -9.21 11.98
N GLU A 58 24.11 -10.05 12.17
CA GLU A 58 23.98 -11.42 12.68
C GLU A 58 23.42 -11.47 14.12
N ASN A 59 23.50 -10.37 14.87
CA ASN A 59 23.00 -10.24 16.23
C ASN A 59 21.57 -9.67 16.29
N GLY A 60 20.98 -9.31 15.15
CA GLY A 60 19.66 -8.70 15.04
C GLY A 60 19.63 -7.19 15.34
N GLU A 61 20.80 -6.54 15.38
CA GLU A 61 20.93 -5.09 15.54
C GLU A 61 20.84 -4.37 14.20
N LEU A 62 20.42 -3.10 14.19
CA LEU A 62 20.41 -2.31 12.96
C LEU A 62 21.84 -2.06 12.46
N ALA A 63 22.16 -2.61 11.28
CA ALA A 63 23.40 -2.37 10.56
C ALA A 63 23.38 -1.03 9.78
N GLY A 64 22.20 -0.39 9.69
CA GLY A 64 22.00 0.89 9.03
C GLY A 64 20.67 1.54 9.41
N ASP A 65 20.41 2.72 8.86
CA ASP A 65 19.17 3.44 9.12
C ASP A 65 17.96 2.75 8.46
N GLU A 66 16.86 2.70 9.20
CA GLU A 66 15.57 2.25 8.70
C GLU A 66 15.07 3.22 7.62
N ARG A 67 14.66 2.69 6.47
CA ARG A 67 14.17 3.49 5.33
C ARG A 67 12.73 3.13 5.02
N ILE A 68 11.88 4.15 4.95
CA ILE A 68 10.51 3.97 4.47
C ILE A 68 10.56 3.73 2.96
N VAL A 69 9.90 2.67 2.51
CA VAL A 69 9.74 2.31 1.10
C VAL A 69 8.27 2.23 0.76
N CYS A 70 7.92 2.70 -0.44
CA CYS A 70 6.56 2.67 -0.95
C CYS A 70 6.52 1.91 -2.27
N GLU A 71 5.51 1.07 -2.40
CA GLU A 71 5.19 0.34 -3.61
C GLU A 71 3.74 0.62 -3.98
N VAL A 72 3.49 0.98 -5.25
CA VAL A 72 2.16 1.19 -5.81
C VAL A 72 2.09 0.39 -7.09
N ASN A 73 1.11 -0.52 -7.22
CA ASN A 73 0.94 -1.35 -8.41
C ASN A 73 2.20 -2.16 -8.78
N GLY A 74 2.98 -2.60 -7.79
CA GLY A 74 4.25 -3.31 -8.01
C GLY A 74 5.44 -2.41 -8.37
N GLU A 75 5.25 -1.09 -8.50
CA GLU A 75 6.30 -0.14 -8.80
C GLU A 75 6.76 0.62 -7.55
N ARG A 76 8.08 0.81 -7.40
CA ARG A 76 8.62 1.63 -6.32
C ARG A 76 8.32 3.10 -6.56
N CYS A 77 7.77 3.76 -5.55
CA CYS A 77 7.43 5.17 -5.57
C CYS A 77 8.01 5.89 -4.36
N ASP A 78 8.07 7.21 -4.45
CA ASP A 78 8.37 8.07 -3.32
C ASP A 78 7.22 7.99 -2.29
N PRO A 79 7.49 7.57 -1.03
CA PRO A 79 6.47 7.46 -0.01
C PRO A 79 5.74 8.78 0.28
N ALA A 80 6.47 9.90 0.33
CA ALA A 80 5.89 11.21 0.64
C ALA A 80 4.94 11.67 -0.47
N LYS A 81 5.27 11.40 -1.74
CA LYS A 81 4.41 11.73 -2.88
C LYS A 81 3.17 10.83 -2.95
N ALA A 82 3.32 9.54 -2.68
CA ALA A 82 2.22 8.59 -2.73
C ALA A 82 1.23 8.77 -1.56
N TRP A 83 1.72 9.22 -0.41
CA TRP A 83 1.01 9.21 0.87
C TRP A 83 -0.42 9.77 0.81
N LEU A 84 -0.58 11.03 0.39
CA LEU A 84 -1.88 11.71 0.36
C LEU A 84 -2.91 11.04 -0.56
N SER A 85 -2.44 10.24 -1.54
CA SER A 85 -3.32 9.49 -2.44
C SER A 85 -3.81 8.18 -1.81
N ILE A 86 -2.97 7.50 -1.03
CA ILE A 86 -3.24 6.14 -0.55
C ILE A 86 -3.74 6.10 0.89
N CYS A 87 -3.40 7.10 1.72
CA CYS A 87 -3.75 7.15 3.15
C CYS A 87 -5.26 7.14 3.42
N LYS A 88 -6.08 7.50 2.41
CA LYS A 88 -7.55 7.55 2.49
C LYS A 88 -8.21 6.17 2.40
N ASN A 89 -7.48 5.15 1.95
CA ASN A 89 -8.03 3.82 1.69
C ASN A 89 -7.13 2.73 2.31
N PRO A 90 -6.97 2.71 3.65
CA PRO A 90 -6.28 1.61 4.32
C PRO A 90 -7.07 0.31 4.14
N ILE A 91 -6.36 -0.78 3.90
CA ILE A 91 -6.94 -2.12 3.72
C ILE A 91 -6.21 -3.15 4.60
N SER A 92 -6.83 -4.29 4.81
CA SER A 92 -6.18 -5.39 5.52
C SER A 92 -5.04 -5.98 4.68
N ARG A 93 -4.09 -6.67 5.34
CA ARG A 93 -3.04 -7.42 4.64
C ARG A 93 -3.63 -8.50 3.73
N VAL A 94 -4.75 -9.12 4.11
CA VAL A 94 -5.43 -10.14 3.30
C VAL A 94 -5.95 -9.51 2.00
N GLU A 95 -6.67 -8.40 2.10
CA GLU A 95 -7.20 -7.69 0.93
C GLU A 95 -6.07 -7.20 0.00
N TYR A 96 -4.93 -6.77 0.56
CA TYR A 96 -3.76 -6.41 -0.24
C TYR A 96 -3.22 -7.61 -1.04
N LEU A 97 -3.11 -8.77 -0.41
CA LEU A 97 -2.66 -10.00 -1.07
C LEU A 97 -3.67 -10.46 -2.13
N ASP A 98 -4.96 -10.33 -1.87
CA ASP A 98 -6.02 -10.65 -2.83
C ASP A 98 -5.92 -9.74 -4.06
N LEU A 99 -5.66 -8.44 -3.87
CA LEU A 99 -5.43 -7.50 -4.97
C LEU A 99 -4.17 -7.85 -5.77
N GLN A 100 -3.06 -8.18 -5.11
CA GLN A 100 -1.85 -8.64 -5.79
C GLN A 100 -2.09 -9.90 -6.62
N ASP A 101 -2.84 -10.86 -6.06
CA ASP A 101 -3.14 -12.09 -6.77
C ASP A 101 -4.10 -11.88 -7.95
N LEU A 102 -5.08 -10.98 -7.78
CA LEU A 102 -5.98 -10.57 -8.85
C LEU A 102 -5.21 -9.91 -10.01
N GLN A 103 -4.22 -9.07 -9.71
CA GLN A 103 -3.35 -8.46 -10.73
C GLN A 103 -2.50 -9.49 -11.46
N ARG A 104 -1.93 -10.47 -10.73
CA ARG A 104 -1.16 -11.56 -11.33
C ARG A 104 -2.02 -12.38 -12.30
N ARG A 105 -3.29 -12.63 -11.96
CA ARG A 105 -4.23 -13.41 -12.78
C ARG A 105 -4.78 -12.62 -13.98
N HIS A 106 -4.82 -11.29 -13.90
CA HIS A 106 -5.36 -10.42 -14.94
C HIS A 106 -4.39 -9.28 -15.26
N PRO A 107 -3.33 -9.53 -16.07
CA PRO A 107 -2.32 -8.53 -16.41
C PRO A 107 -2.89 -7.30 -17.12
N GLU A 108 -4.08 -7.40 -17.71
CA GLU A 108 -4.83 -6.27 -18.28
C GLU A 108 -5.18 -5.18 -17.25
N MET A 109 -5.23 -5.53 -15.94
CA MET A 109 -5.43 -4.57 -14.86
C MET A 109 -4.14 -3.90 -14.37
N ALA A 110 -2.97 -4.49 -14.65
CA ALA A 110 -1.67 -3.89 -14.37
C ALA A 110 -1.30 -2.82 -15.42
N ALA A 111 -1.87 -2.92 -16.62
CA ALA A 111 -1.71 -1.95 -17.71
C ALA A 111 -2.59 -0.70 -17.49
N THR A 112 -2.26 0.11 -16.49
CA THR A 112 -2.97 1.35 -16.16
C THR A 112 -2.70 2.52 -17.11
N HIS A 113 -2.96 2.33 -18.40
CA HIS A 113 -3.16 3.43 -19.37
C HIS A 113 -4.45 3.31 -20.19
N ALA A 114 -5.24 2.25 -20.03
CA ALA A 114 -6.54 2.14 -20.67
C ALA A 114 -7.66 2.14 -19.63
N PRO A 115 -8.69 3.01 -19.75
CA PRO A 115 -9.92 2.83 -18.98
C PRO A 115 -10.49 1.45 -19.33
N ILE A 116 -10.59 0.55 -18.35
CA ILE A 116 -11.26 -0.74 -18.53
C ILE A 116 -12.72 -0.42 -18.86
N ARG A 117 -13.08 -0.53 -20.14
CA ARG A 117 -14.49 -0.58 -20.54
C ARG A 117 -15.03 -1.92 -20.07
N LEU A 118 -15.60 -1.95 -18.87
CA LEU A 118 -16.53 -2.99 -18.47
C LEU A 118 -17.66 -2.98 -19.51
N ARG A 119 -17.65 -3.93 -20.45
CA ARG A 119 -18.79 -4.08 -21.36
C ARG A 119 -19.99 -4.48 -20.52
N ALA A 120 -20.90 -3.53 -20.32
CA ALA A 120 -22.25 -3.82 -19.92
C ALA A 120 -22.87 -4.75 -20.97
N GLY A 121 -23.17 -5.97 -20.58
CA GLY A 121 -23.94 -6.90 -21.40
C GLY A 121 -23.64 -8.34 -21.08
N GLN A 122 -24.49 -8.97 -20.27
CA GLN A 122 -25.47 -9.94 -20.81
C GLN A 122 -26.23 -10.63 -19.66
N ILE A 123 -27.37 -10.05 -19.27
CA ILE A 123 -28.55 -10.86 -18.94
C ILE A 123 -29.70 -10.22 -19.74
N ARG A 124 -30.17 -10.97 -20.74
CA ARG A 124 -31.38 -10.74 -21.56
C ARG A 124 -32.12 -12.08 -21.59
N PRO A 125 -33.42 -12.10 -21.92
CA PRO A 125 -34.48 -11.15 -21.66
C PRO A 125 -35.24 -11.45 -20.35
#